data_AF-A0A920F0Q0-F1
#
_entry.id   AF-A0A920F0Q0-F1
#
_cell.length_a   1.000
_cell.length_b   1.000
_cell.length_c   1.000
_cell.angle_alpha   90.00
_cell.angle_beta   90.00
_cell.angle_gamma   90.00
#
_symmetry.space_group_name_H-M   'P 1'
#
loop_
_entity.id
_entity.type
_entity.pdbx_description
1 polymer ?
#
loop_
_entity_poly.entity_id
_entity_poly.type
_entity_poly.pdbx_seq_one_letter_code
_entity_poly.pdbx_strand_id
1 'polypeptide(L)'
;MRWIGECEKAFEMMCERAASRELAPGKPLAMKQTIQNWIAESRAEINASRLMVLDAAKKIDKKVLMLQKLKFQRLNFMLHKFFKMFLIGSVQVHGALE
;
A
#
# COMPACT_ATOMS: atom_id res chain seq x y z
N MET A 1 -2.49 8.41 11.73
CA MET A 1 -1.96 8.68 10.37
C MET A 1 -0.55 8.12 10.11
N ARG A 2 0.26 7.78 11.14
CA ARG A 2 1.59 7.13 10.98
C ARG A 2 1.61 5.96 9.98
N TRP A 3 0.56 5.15 9.98
CA TRP A 3 0.42 3.99 9.09
C TRP A 3 0.54 4.31 7.60
N ILE A 4 0.02 5.44 7.12
CA ILE A 4 0.17 5.79 5.68
C ILE A 4 1.64 6.08 5.36
N GLY A 5 2.39 6.68 6.28
CA GLY A 5 3.82 6.91 6.13
C GLY A 5 4.62 5.61 6.10
N GLU A 6 4.26 4.64 6.94
CA GLU A 6 4.88 3.31 6.90
C GLU A 6 4.55 2.56 5.60
N CYS A 7 3.32 2.65 5.09
CA CYS A 7 2.94 2.08 3.80
C CYS A 7 3.73 2.68 2.62
N GLU A 8 4.08 3.96 2.66
CA GLU A 8 4.91 4.57 1.61
C GLU A 8 6.34 4.08 1.62
N LYS A 9 6.98 4.00 2.79
CA LYS A 9 8.32 3.42 2.90
C LYS A 9 8.34 1.98 2.40
N ALA A 10 7.35 1.21 2.83
CA ALA A 10 7.14 -0.16 2.38
C ALA A 10 6.97 -0.27 0.85
N PHE A 11 6.20 0.64 0.25
CA PHE A 11 6.03 0.70 -1.21
C PHE A 11 7.33 1.05 -1.93
N GLU A 12 8.11 1.99 -1.41
CA GLU A 12 9.40 2.39 -1.96
C GLU A 12 10.38 1.21 -1.96
N MET A 13 10.51 0.52 -0.82
CA MET A 13 11.32 -0.70 -0.71
C MET A 13 10.88 -1.81 -1.69
N MET A 14 9.58 -1.98 -1.90
CA MET A 14 9.06 -2.94 -2.87
C MET A 14 9.47 -2.57 -4.31
N CYS A 15 9.40 -1.29 -4.67
CA CYS A 15 9.80 -0.81 -6.00
C CYS A 15 11.31 -0.95 -6.21
N GLU A 16 12.12 -0.58 -5.22
CA GLU A 16 13.58 -0.77 -5.25
C GLU A 16 13.95 -2.25 -5.42
N ARG A 17 13.29 -3.15 -4.68
CA ARG A 17 13.52 -4.59 -4.81
C ARG A 17 13.08 -5.14 -6.16
N ALA A 18 11.93 -4.69 -6.68
CA ALA A 18 11.43 -5.10 -7.99
C ALA A 18 12.36 -4.65 -9.13
N ALA A 19 13.01 -3.49 -8.99
CA ALA A 19 13.96 -2.98 -9.97
C ALA A 19 15.34 -3.63 -9.87
N SER A 20 15.83 -3.87 -8.65
CA SER A 20 17.18 -4.42 -8.41
C SER A 20 17.30 -5.92 -8.60
N ARG A 21 16.22 -6.68 -8.40
CA ARG A 21 16.25 -8.15 -8.56
C ARG A 21 16.10 -8.53 -10.03
N GLU A 22 17.12 -9.13 -10.62
CA GLU A 22 17.03 -9.75 -11.94
C GLU A 22 16.60 -11.22 -11.84
N LEU A 23 15.76 -11.67 -12.77
CA LEU A 23 15.34 -13.07 -12.92
C LEU A 23 16.14 -13.81 -13.99
N ALA A 24 16.61 -13.06 -14.98
CA ALA A 24 17.49 -13.50 -16.05
C ALA A 24 18.28 -12.25 -16.52
N PRO A 25 19.39 -12.40 -17.27
CA PRO A 25 20.17 -11.26 -17.73
C PRO A 25 19.29 -10.22 -18.44
N GLY A 26 19.26 -8.99 -17.89
CA GLY A 26 18.46 -7.89 -18.43
C GLY A 26 16.94 -8.00 -18.26
N LYS A 27 16.45 -8.95 -17.45
CA LYS A 27 15.02 -9.10 -17.12
C LYS A 27 14.78 -8.86 -15.63
N PRO A 28 14.47 -7.61 -15.23
CA PRO A 28 14.17 -7.30 -13.84
C PRO A 28 12.84 -7.91 -13.40
N LEU A 29 12.71 -8.15 -12.10
CA LEU A 29 11.51 -8.69 -11.48
C LEU A 29 10.27 -7.82 -11.73
N ALA A 30 10.47 -6.51 -11.88
CA ALA A 30 9.44 -5.54 -12.26
C ALA A 30 8.76 -5.82 -13.61
N MET A 31 9.35 -6.63 -14.50
CA MET A 31 8.70 -7.02 -15.76
C MET A 31 7.60 -8.07 -15.59
N LYS A 32 7.49 -8.74 -14.44
CA LYS A 32 6.40 -9.67 -14.19
C LYS A 32 5.08 -8.92 -14.02
N GLN A 33 4.06 -9.31 -14.79
CA GLN A 33 2.71 -8.74 -14.71
C GLN A 33 2.17 -8.70 -13.28
N THR A 34 2.39 -9.77 -12.51
CA THR A 34 1.94 -9.84 -11.11
C THR A 34 2.54 -8.73 -10.25
N ILE A 35 3.83 -8.42 -10.45
CA ILE A 35 4.53 -7.36 -9.70
C ILE A 35 4.00 -5.99 -10.11
N GLN A 36 3.76 -5.78 -11.41
CA GLN A 36 3.17 -4.54 -11.92
C GLN A 36 1.76 -4.31 -11.36
N ASN A 37 0.94 -5.36 -11.30
CA ASN A 37 -0.40 -5.29 -10.71
C ASN A 37 -0.33 -4.90 -9.23
N TRP A 38 0.56 -5.53 -8.45
CA TRP A 38 0.73 -5.19 -7.05
C TRP A 38 1.18 -3.75 -6.85
N ILE A 39 2.17 -3.28 -7.63
CA ILE A 39 2.61 -1.88 -7.58
C ILE A 39 1.45 -0.93 -7.90
N ALA A 40 0.67 -1.21 -8.96
CA ALA A 40 -0.45 -0.37 -9.37
C ALA A 40 -1.56 -0.31 -8.31
N GLU A 41 -2.00 -1.47 -7.81
CA GLU A 41 -3.02 -1.59 -6.77
C GLU A 41 -2.56 -0.91 -5.48
N SER A 42 -1.31 -1.14 -5.07
CA SER A 42 -0.73 -0.52 -3.89
C SER A 42 -0.71 1.02 -3.99
N ARG A 43 -0.30 1.57 -5.14
CA ARG A 43 -0.30 3.03 -5.32
C ARG A 43 -1.71 3.62 -5.26
N ALA A 44 -2.69 2.94 -5.85
CA ALA A 44 -4.09 3.35 -5.81
C ALA A 44 -4.65 3.34 -4.37
N GLU A 45 -4.40 2.29 -3.60
CA GLU A 45 -4.91 2.15 -2.22
C GLU A 45 -4.27 3.16 -1.25
N ILE A 46 -2.98 3.46 -1.38
CA ILE A 46 -2.30 4.49 -0.58
C ILE A 46 -2.92 5.87 -0.85
N ASN A 47 -3.14 6.21 -2.12
CA ASN A 47 -3.72 7.48 -2.52
C ASN A 47 -5.18 7.61 -2.05
N ALA A 48 -5.99 6.56 -2.22
CA ALA A 48 -7.36 6.52 -1.72
C ALA A 48 -7.41 6.70 -0.20
N SER A 49 -6.51 6.04 0.54
CA SER A 49 -6.41 6.16 1.99
C SER A 49 -6.09 7.59 2.43
N ARG A 50 -5.15 8.28 1.75
CA ARG A 50 -4.86 9.70 2.01
C ARG A 50 -6.09 10.59 1.80
N LEU A 51 -6.78 10.41 0.68
CA LEU A 51 -7.97 11.21 0.36
C LEU A 51 -9.09 10.98 1.37
N MET A 52 -9.31 9.74 1.80
CA MET A 52 -10.32 9.44 2.83
C MET A 52 -9.99 10.08 4.18
N VAL A 53 -8.72 10.12 4.56
CA VAL A 53 -8.28 10.78 5.79
C VAL A 53 -8.44 12.29 5.70
N LEU A 54 -8.09 12.91 4.58
CA LEU A 54 -8.33 14.33 4.35
C LEU A 54 -9.83 14.68 4.36
N ASP A 55 -10.68 13.84 3.74
CA ASP A 55 -12.13 14.01 3.78
C ASP A 55 -12.71 13.74 5.17
N ALA A 56 -12.06 12.91 6.00
CA ALA A 56 -12.43 12.74 7.40
C ALA A 56 -12.06 14.00 8.22
N ALA A 57 -10.84 14.51 8.07
CA ALA A 57 -10.37 15.74 8.73
C ALA A 57 -11.29 16.92 8.42
N LYS A 58 -11.61 17.15 7.13
CA LYS A 58 -12.55 18.21 6.71
C LYS A 58 -13.94 18.09 7.35
N LYS A 59 -14.42 16.88 7.61
CA LYS A 59 -15.73 16.65 8.25
C LYS A 59 -15.68 16.79 9.77
N ILE A 60 -14.53 16.49 10.38
CA ILE A 60 -14.26 16.78 11.79
C ILE A 60 -14.31 18.29 12.02
N ASP A 61 -13.63 19.07 11.18
CA ASP A 61 -13.62 20.54 11.26
C ASP A 61 -15.03 21.13 11.14
N LYS A 62 -15.90 20.49 10.35
CA LYS A 62 -17.31 20.85 10.19
C LYS A 62 -18.24 20.33 11.31
N LYS A 63 -17.70 19.77 12.40
CA LYS A 63 -18.44 19.20 13.55
C LYS A 63 -19.49 18.13 13.20
N VAL A 64 -19.32 17.40 12.11
CA VAL A 64 -20.22 16.29 11.75
C VAL A 64 -19.76 15.01 12.45
N LEU A 65 -20.25 14.76 13.67
CA LEU A 65 -19.75 13.69 14.55
C LEU A 65 -20.13 12.27 14.08
N MET A 66 -21.32 12.09 13.48
CA MET A 66 -21.85 10.73 13.19
C MET A 66 -21.19 10.02 11.99
N LEU A 67 -20.65 10.76 11.01
CA LEU A 67 -19.99 10.17 9.83
C LEU A 67 -18.54 9.68 10.08
N GLN A 68 -17.98 9.94 11.27
CA GLN A 68 -16.57 9.67 11.55
C GLN A 68 -16.26 8.19 11.80
N LYS A 69 -17.14 7.46 12.51
CA LYS A 69 -16.90 6.05 12.87
C LYS A 69 -16.91 5.11 11.66
N LEU A 70 -17.83 5.33 10.72
CA LEU A 70 -17.98 4.51 9.51
C LEU A 70 -16.78 4.63 8.55
N LYS A 71 -16.20 5.82 8.45
CA LYS A 71 -14.99 6.06 7.63
C LYS A 71 -13.74 5.45 8.22
N PHE A 72 -13.60 5.50 9.55
CA PHE A 72 -12.45 4.91 10.25
C PHE A 72 -12.41 3.38 10.08
N GLN A 73 -13.56 2.72 10.20
CA GLN A 73 -13.66 1.28 9.96
C GLN A 73 -13.33 0.91 8.50
N ARG A 74 -13.76 1.72 7.54
CA ARG A 74 -13.47 1.53 6.11
C ARG A 74 -11.98 1.71 5.79
N LEU A 75 -11.33 2.68 6.44
CA LEU A 75 -9.89 2.90 6.38
C LEU A 75 -9.13 1.69 6.94
N ASN A 76 -9.52 1.19 8.12
CA ASN A 76 -8.93 -0.01 8.72
C ASN A 76 -9.13 -1.25 7.84
N PHE A 77 -10.28 -1.41 7.20
CA PHE A 77 -10.53 -2.54 6.31
C PHE A 77 -9.63 -2.51 5.06
N MET A 78 -9.49 -1.35 4.40
CA MET A 78 -8.54 -1.20 3.29
C MET A 78 -7.09 -1.44 3.74
N LEU A 79 -6.73 -0.96 4.93
CA LEU A 79 -5.39 -1.15 5.49
C LEU A 79 -5.06 -2.64 5.71
N HIS A 80 -6.00 -3.44 6.22
CA HIS A 80 -5.81 -4.89 6.40
C HIS A 80 -5.65 -5.63 5.07
N LYS A 81 -6.33 -5.17 4.01
CA LYS A 81 -6.21 -5.75 2.67
C LYS A 81 -4.82 -5.48 2.09
N PHE A 82 -4.33 -4.26 2.27
CA PHE A 82 -2.97 -3.86 1.90
C PHE A 82 -1.91 -4.66 2.66
N PHE A 83 -2.09 -4.84 3.98
CA PHE A 83 -1.13 -5.56 4.81
C PHE A 83 -1.02 -7.04 4.40
N LYS A 84 -2.14 -7.69 4.02
CA LYS A 84 -2.12 -9.05 3.45
C LYS A 84 -1.38 -9.12 2.12
N MET A 85 -1.60 -8.15 1.24
CA MET A 85 -0.92 -8.11 -0.06
C MET A 85 0.56 -7.78 0.08
N PHE A 86 0.93 -6.95 1.05
CA PHE A 86 2.30 -6.59 1.39
C PHE A 86 3.07 -7.72 2.09
N LEU A 87 2.46 -8.43 3.05
CA LEU A 87 3.11 -9.57 3.71
C LEU A 87 3.37 -10.71 2.72
N ILE A 88 2.39 -11.01 1.87
CA ILE A 88 2.54 -12.07 0.87
C ILE A 88 3.48 -11.60 -0.24
N GLY A 89 3.31 -10.38 -0.77
CA GLY A 89 4.12 -9.84 -1.85
C GLY A 89 5.58 -9.58 -1.45
N SER A 90 5.83 -8.99 -0.29
CA SER A 90 7.20 -8.73 0.19
C SER A 90 7.93 -10.02 0.51
N VAL A 91 7.30 -11.01 1.16
CA VAL A 91 7.89 -12.34 1.37
C VAL A 91 8.15 -13.04 0.03
N GLN A 92 7.23 -12.97 -0.93
CA GLN A 92 7.40 -13.61 -2.24
C GLN A 92 8.46 -12.92 -3.13
N VAL A 93 8.62 -11.60 -2.99
CA VAL A 93 9.60 -10.77 -3.72
C VAL A 93 10.98 -10.85 -3.09
N HIS A 94 11.08 -11.03 -1.78
CA HIS A 94 12.35 -11.30 -1.09
C HIS A 94 12.78 -12.76 -1.24
N GLY A 95 11.84 -13.70 -1.40
CA GLY A 95 12.11 -15.14 -1.38
C GLY A 95 12.45 -15.62 0.04
N ALA A 96 12.90 -16.87 0.19
CA ALA A 96 13.61 -17.24 1.41
C ALA A 96 14.89 -16.40 1.46
N LEU A 97 14.94 -15.42 2.35
CA LEU A 97 16.19 -14.81 2.77
C LEU A 97 16.93 -15.92 3.53
N GLU A 98 17.90 -16.56 2.89
CA GLU A 98 18.98 -17.26 3.60
C GLU A 98 19.82 -16.24 4.38
#